data_AF-W5SPE8-F1
#
_entry.id   AF-W5SPE8-F1
#
_cell.length_a   1.000
_cell.length_b   1.000
_cell.length_c   1.000
_cell.angle_alpha   90.00
_cell.angle_beta   90.00
_cell.angle_gamma   90.00
#
_symmetry.space_group_name_H-M   'P 1'
#
loop_
_entity.id
_entity.type
_entity.pdbx_description
1 polymer ?
#
loop_
_entity_poly.entity_id
_entity_poly.type
_entity_poly.pdbx_seq_one_letter_code
_entity_poly.pdbx_strand_id
1 'polypeptide(L)'
;MIDKIKNANTKNVAPAAGDNAGQLATATNGDNNAGTAATNADLAAAVALKAMIKGGKFSQPAANEDGAIKAATVSAVNKVLGILDIIIKKTVESNLDKIREAVKGIKYSESGGTAASQSDATQSVVTK
;
A
#
# COMPACT_ATOMS: atom_id res chain seq x y z
N MET A 1 4.59 9.65 -0.59
CA MET A 1 4.72 9.48 0.89
C MET A 1 4.87 8.02 1.27
N ILE A 2 4.01 7.10 0.80
CA ILE A 2 4.13 5.66 1.09
C ILE A 2 5.53 5.12 0.78
N ASP A 3 6.07 5.36 -0.41
CA ASP A 3 7.42 4.87 -0.74
C ASP A 3 8.52 5.46 0.15
N LYS A 4 8.36 6.70 0.61
CA LYS A 4 9.31 7.34 1.54
C LYS A 4 9.28 6.68 2.91
N ILE A 5 8.10 6.25 3.37
CA ILE A 5 7.95 5.48 4.62
C ILE A 5 8.46 4.06 4.44
N LYS A 6 8.15 3.41 3.31
CA LYS A 6 8.62 2.05 2.99
C LYS A 6 10.15 1.97 2.93
N ASN A 7 10.77 2.97 2.31
CA ASN A 7 12.22 3.04 2.11
C ASN A 7 12.94 3.82 3.23
N ALA A 8 12.24 4.11 4.33
CA ALA A 8 12.80 4.84 5.46
C ALA A 8 13.93 4.04 6.12
N ASN A 9 15.05 4.70 6.42
CA ASN A 9 16.14 4.13 7.21
C ASN A 9 16.29 4.90 8.53
N THR A 10 16.77 4.22 9.56
CA THR A 10 16.89 4.81 10.90
C THR A 10 18.21 5.57 11.05
N LYS A 11 18.21 6.60 11.89
CA LYS A 11 19.39 7.37 12.28
C LYS A 11 19.38 7.54 13.78
N ASN A 12 20.46 7.17 14.48
CA ASN A 12 20.58 7.34 15.93
C ASN A 12 21.59 8.43 16.30
N VAL A 13 21.59 9.51 15.53
CA VAL A 13 22.37 10.72 15.78
C VAL A 13 21.49 11.93 15.46
N ALA A 14 22.03 13.14 15.64
CA ALA A 14 21.38 14.40 15.29
C ALA A 14 20.80 14.41 13.87
N PRO A 15 19.62 15.04 13.65
CA PRO A 15 19.13 15.34 12.31
C PRO A 15 20.14 16.21 11.54
N ALA A 16 20.28 15.96 10.24
CA ALA A 16 21.12 16.73 9.32
C ALA A 16 20.29 17.24 8.13
N ALA A 17 20.84 18.21 7.41
CA ALA A 17 20.21 18.75 6.22
C ALA A 17 20.07 17.68 5.13
N GLY A 18 18.87 17.59 4.53
CA GLY A 18 18.59 16.61 3.49
C GLY A 18 18.29 15.20 4.02
N ASP A 19 18.08 15.04 5.32
CA ASP A 19 17.66 13.75 5.88
C ASP A 19 16.33 13.29 5.28
N ASN A 20 16.21 11.98 5.06
CA ASN A 20 14.96 11.37 4.60
C ASN A 20 13.97 11.16 5.76
N ALA A 21 12.76 10.70 5.42
CA ALA A 21 11.67 10.52 6.37
C ALA A 21 12.03 9.67 7.61
N GLY A 22 12.77 8.57 7.43
CA GLY A 22 13.16 7.67 8.51
C GLY A 22 14.21 8.29 9.43
N GLN A 23 15.21 8.94 8.83
CA GLN A 23 16.30 9.59 9.56
C GLN A 23 15.73 10.69 10.44
N LEU A 24 14.86 11.56 9.88
CA LEU A 24 14.17 12.61 10.64
C LEU A 24 13.28 12.04 11.75
N ALA A 25 12.57 10.94 11.51
CA ALA A 25 11.66 10.36 12.49
C ALA A 25 12.39 9.67 13.66
N THR A 26 13.61 9.17 13.44
CA THR A 26 14.34 8.36 14.43
C THR A 26 15.56 9.04 15.03
N ALA A 27 16.00 10.16 14.46
CA ALA A 27 17.11 10.95 14.96
C ALA A 27 16.96 11.32 16.44
N THR A 28 18.12 11.46 17.10
CA THR A 28 18.20 11.81 18.52
C THR A 28 17.74 13.25 18.77
N ASN A 29 17.24 13.52 19.97
CA ASN A 29 16.86 14.85 20.45
C ASN A 29 18.12 15.74 20.63
N GLY A 30 18.73 16.18 19.54
CA GLY A 30 19.69 17.27 19.57
C GLY A 30 19.01 18.54 19.09
N ASP A 31 19.28 19.67 19.77
CA ASP A 31 18.84 21.02 19.40
C ASP A 31 19.46 21.44 18.05
N ASN A 32 19.00 20.83 16.97
CA ASN A 32 19.60 21.01 15.65
C ASN A 32 18.62 21.76 14.76
N ASN A 33 18.82 23.08 14.69
CA ASN A 33 18.23 23.94 13.66
C ASN A 33 18.68 23.55 12.23
N ALA A 34 19.60 22.59 12.09
CA ALA A 34 20.12 22.08 10.82
C ALA A 34 19.32 20.89 10.24
N GLY A 35 18.39 20.31 11.00
CA GLY A 35 17.57 19.19 10.53
C GLY A 35 16.51 19.63 9.53
N THR A 36 16.82 19.61 8.24
CA THR A 36 15.86 19.92 7.17
C THR A 36 15.56 18.69 6.34
N ALA A 37 14.30 18.52 5.97
CA ALA A 37 13.90 17.48 5.04
C ALA A 37 14.35 17.82 3.61
N ALA A 38 14.77 16.81 2.85
CA ALA A 38 15.11 16.99 1.43
C ALA A 38 13.91 17.49 0.60
N THR A 39 12.69 17.09 0.96
CA THR A 39 11.46 17.54 0.30
C THR A 39 10.31 17.68 1.30
N ASN A 40 9.27 18.43 0.93
CA ASN A 40 8.02 18.50 1.71
C ASN A 40 7.38 17.13 1.91
N ALA A 41 7.56 16.21 0.96
CA ALA A 41 7.06 14.85 1.07
C ALA A 41 7.89 14.00 2.05
N ASP A 42 9.21 14.26 2.19
CA ASP A 42 10.05 13.67 3.24
C ASP A 42 9.65 14.20 4.62
N LEU A 43 9.38 15.51 4.72
CA LEU A 43 8.91 16.12 5.96
C LEU A 43 7.56 15.52 6.40
N ALA A 44 6.57 15.52 5.50
CA ALA A 44 5.25 14.97 5.82
C ALA A 44 5.32 13.47 6.18
N ALA A 45 6.17 12.71 5.48
CA ALA A 45 6.40 11.30 5.77
C ALA A 45 7.11 11.11 7.12
N ALA A 46 8.08 11.96 7.46
CA ALA A 46 8.75 11.96 8.76
C ALA A 46 7.77 12.24 9.89
N VAL A 47 6.90 13.24 9.73
CA VAL A 47 5.86 13.58 10.71
C VAL A 47 4.90 12.41 10.90
N ALA A 48 4.39 11.82 9.81
CA ALA A 48 3.52 10.66 9.91
C ALA A 48 4.24 9.47 10.60
N LEU A 49 5.48 9.19 10.18
CA LEU A 49 6.26 8.07 10.71
C LEU A 49 6.61 8.26 12.20
N LYS A 50 7.07 9.46 12.60
CA LYS A 50 7.35 9.80 14.00
C LYS A 50 6.13 9.58 14.88
N ALA A 51 4.94 9.94 14.40
CA ALA A 51 3.70 9.77 15.14
C ALA A 51 3.27 8.31 15.31
N MET A 52 3.60 7.46 14.34
CA MET A 52 3.24 6.03 14.36
C MET A 52 4.28 5.16 15.09
N ILE A 53 5.54 5.60 15.20
CA ILE A 53 6.59 4.86 15.91
C ILE A 53 6.31 4.85 17.42
N LYS A 54 6.53 3.67 18.04
CA LYS A 54 6.43 3.51 19.50
C LYS A 54 7.35 4.51 20.22
N GLY A 55 6.76 5.33 21.09
CA GLY A 55 7.50 6.34 21.85
C GLY A 55 7.89 7.58 21.05
N GLY A 56 7.43 7.72 19.81
CA GLY A 56 7.62 8.93 19.02
C GLY A 56 6.91 10.12 19.64
N LYS A 57 7.66 11.21 19.85
CA LYS A 57 7.18 12.46 20.43
C LYS A 57 7.68 13.64 19.60
N PHE A 58 6.89 14.70 19.56
CA PHE A 58 7.27 15.98 18.98
C PHE A 58 7.64 16.93 20.10
N SER A 59 8.75 17.65 19.94
CA SER A 59 9.12 18.76 20.80
C SER A 59 8.40 20.02 20.31
N GLN A 60 7.89 20.83 21.23
CA GLN A 60 7.33 22.15 20.91
C GLN A 60 8.44 23.21 21.04
N PRO A 61 8.72 24.01 19.99
CA PRO A 61 9.71 25.08 20.08
C PRO A 61 9.18 26.30 20.86
N ALA A 62 7.85 26.48 20.92
CA ALA A 62 7.21 27.57 21.65
C ALA A 62 5.99 27.09 22.45
N ALA A 63 5.57 27.90 23.44
CA ALA A 63 4.35 27.65 24.19
C ALA A 63 3.12 27.79 23.27
N ASN A 64 2.12 26.93 23.48
CA ASN A 64 0.83 26.91 22.77
C ASN A 64 0.85 26.43 21.30
N GLU A 65 1.87 25.71 20.87
CA GLU A 65 1.90 25.09 19.53
C GLU A 65 1.37 23.64 19.51
N ASP A 66 0.95 23.09 20.65
CA ASP A 66 0.52 21.70 20.78
C ASP A 66 -0.65 21.35 19.86
N GLY A 67 -1.61 22.27 19.70
CA GLY A 67 -2.75 22.11 18.81
C GLY A 67 -2.34 22.02 17.33
N ALA A 68 -1.41 22.88 16.90
CA ALA A 68 -0.92 22.89 15.53
C ALA A 68 -0.11 21.62 15.20
N ILE A 69 0.77 21.20 16.12
CA ILE A 69 1.54 19.96 15.99
C ILE A 69 0.58 18.77 15.89
N LYS A 70 -0.39 18.65 16.80
CA LYS A 70 -1.39 17.57 16.76
C LYS A 70 -2.18 17.56 15.46
N ALA A 71 -2.65 18.71 15.00
CA ALA A 71 -3.42 18.81 13.75
C ALA A 71 -2.57 18.39 12.53
N ALA A 72 -1.33 18.86 12.44
CA ALA A 72 -0.40 18.48 11.37
C ALA A 72 -0.09 16.98 11.41
N THR A 73 0.17 16.44 12.60
CA THR A 73 0.43 15.02 12.81
C THR A 73 -0.76 14.15 12.40
N VAL A 74 -1.97 14.45 12.88
CA VAL A 74 -3.19 13.71 12.54
C VAL A 74 -3.46 13.78 11.03
N SER A 75 -3.31 14.96 10.43
CA SER A 75 -3.47 15.13 8.97
C SER A 75 -2.47 14.28 8.18
N ALA A 76 -1.20 14.27 8.58
CA ALA A 76 -0.17 13.47 7.93
C ALA A 76 -0.44 11.96 8.04
N VAL A 77 -0.81 11.48 9.23
CA VAL A 77 -1.16 10.06 9.47
C VAL A 77 -2.39 9.66 8.65
N ASN A 78 -3.45 10.47 8.68
CA ASN A 78 -4.67 10.18 7.93
C ASN A 78 -4.44 10.11 6.41
N LYS A 79 -3.58 10.98 5.86
CA LYS A 79 -3.21 10.92 4.45
C LYS A 79 -2.45 9.63 4.10
N VAL A 80 -1.53 9.18 4.96
CA VAL A 80 -0.79 7.93 4.77
C VAL A 80 -1.74 6.73 4.80
N LEU A 81 -2.58 6.63 5.83
CA LEU A 81 -3.52 5.51 5.98
C LEU A 81 -4.59 5.53 4.88
N GLY A 82 -5.09 6.70 4.47
CA GLY A 82 -6.06 6.82 3.39
C GLY A 82 -5.52 6.35 2.04
N ILE A 83 -4.28 6.70 1.70
CA ILE A 83 -3.65 6.19 0.47
C ILE A 83 -3.35 4.68 0.58
N LEU A 84 -2.95 4.20 1.75
CA LEU A 84 -2.72 2.76 1.97
C LEU A 84 -4.00 1.94 1.75
N ASP A 85 -5.14 2.41 2.27
CA ASP A 85 -6.46 1.78 2.06
C ASP A 85 -6.81 1.72 0.56
N ILE A 86 -6.62 2.82 -0.18
CA ILE A 86 -6.88 2.86 -1.62
C ILE A 86 -5.99 1.87 -2.38
N ILE A 87 -4.70 1.77 -2.05
CA ILE A 87 -3.78 0.84 -2.70
C ILE A 87 -4.20 -0.62 -2.46
N ILE A 88 -4.58 -0.95 -1.23
CA ILE A 88 -5.05 -2.30 -0.87
C ILE A 88 -6.33 -2.63 -1.61
N LYS A 89 -7.33 -1.74 -1.61
CA LYS A 89 -8.61 -1.93 -2.31
C LYS A 89 -8.41 -2.19 -3.80
N LYS A 90 -7.67 -1.33 -4.48
CA LYS A 90 -7.39 -1.49 -5.93
C LYS A 90 -6.68 -2.80 -6.25
N THR A 91 -5.78 -3.23 -5.37
CA THR A 91 -5.04 -4.49 -5.54
C THR A 91 -5.97 -5.69 -5.36
N VAL A 92 -6.83 -5.68 -4.34
CA VAL A 92 -7.81 -6.74 -4.11
C VAL A 92 -8.82 -6.79 -5.24
N GLU A 93 -9.41 -5.65 -5.63
CA GLU A 93 -10.36 -5.53 -6.75
C GLU A 93 -9.78 -6.11 -8.05
N SER A 94 -8.55 -5.74 -8.41
CA SER A 94 -7.89 -6.26 -9.62
C SER A 94 -7.72 -7.79 -9.61
N ASN A 95 -7.45 -8.39 -8.44
CA ASN A 95 -7.34 -9.85 -8.33
C ASN A 95 -8.72 -10.53 -8.35
N LEU A 96 -9.73 -9.94 -7.72
CA LEU A 96 -11.10 -10.45 -7.76
C LEU A 96 -11.68 -10.39 -9.18
N ASP A 97 -11.39 -9.35 -9.95
CA ASP A 97 -11.81 -9.23 -11.34
C ASP A 97 -11.21 -10.36 -12.20
N LYS A 98 -9.93 -10.68 -12.03
CA LYS A 98 -9.30 -11.83 -12.72
C LYS A 98 -9.99 -13.15 -12.37
N ILE A 99 -10.33 -13.37 -11.11
CA ILE A 99 -11.06 -14.57 -10.67
C ILE A 99 -12.44 -14.61 -11.33
N ARG A 100 -13.17 -13.48 -11.37
CA ARG A 100 -14.48 -13.39 -12.01
C ARG A 100 -14.42 -13.79 -13.49
N GLU A 101 -13.42 -13.32 -14.24
CA GLU A 101 -13.25 -13.69 -15.64
C GLU A 101 -12.88 -15.17 -15.82
N ALA A 102 -12.01 -15.71 -14.98
CA ALA A 102 -11.69 -17.14 -15.00
C ALA A 102 -12.93 -18.02 -14.72
N VAL A 103 -13.75 -17.64 -13.75
CA VAL A 103 -15.01 -18.34 -13.41
C VAL A 103 -16.01 -18.26 -14.56
N LYS A 104 -16.12 -17.12 -15.24
CA LYS A 104 -16.94 -17.02 -16.48
C LYS A 104 -16.43 -18.02 -17.53
N GLY A 105 -15.13 -18.07 -17.78
CA GLY A 105 -14.53 -19.02 -18.72
C GLY A 105 -14.90 -20.48 -18.42
N ILE A 106 -14.81 -20.91 -17.16
CA ILE A 106 -15.19 -22.27 -16.73
C ILE A 106 -16.68 -22.54 -16.98
N LYS A 107 -17.56 -21.60 -16.59
CA LYS A 107 -19.02 -21.69 -16.82
C LYS A 107 -19.39 -21.92 -18.30
N TYR A 108 -18.61 -21.40 -19.24
CA TYR A 108 -18.85 -21.61 -20.68
C TYR A 108 -18.15 -22.86 -21.25
N SER A 109 -17.17 -23.43 -20.52
CA SER A 109 -16.41 -24.62 -20.95
C SER A 109 -17.19 -25.92 -20.77
N GLU A 110 -18.16 -25.97 -19.85
CA GLU A 110 -18.97 -27.17 -19.57
C GLU A 110 -20.11 -27.40 -20.59
N SER A 111 -20.28 -26.54 -21.60
CA SER A 111 -21.35 -26.69 -22.61
C SER A 111 -20.89 -27.28 -23.96
N GLY A 112 -19.60 -27.58 -24.12
CA GLY A 112 -19.03 -28.00 -25.40
C GLY A 112 -18.56 -29.44 -25.42
N GLY A 113 -19.43 -30.44 -25.23
CA GLY A 113 -19.06 -31.82 -25.54
C GLY A 113 -19.84 -32.93 -24.86
N THR A 114 -21.07 -33.18 -25.29
CA THR A 114 -21.61 -34.56 -25.38
C THR A 114 -22.83 -34.63 -26.29
N ALA A 115 -22.65 -34.38 -27.59
CA ALA A 115 -23.46 -35.08 -28.59
C ALA A 115 -22.68 -36.34 -28.96
N ALA A 116 -22.88 -37.41 -28.19
CA ALA A 116 -22.43 -38.73 -28.60
C ALA A 116 -23.13 -39.05 -29.92
N SER A 117 -22.38 -39.07 -31.03
CA SER A 117 -22.82 -39.74 -32.26
C SER A 117 -23.15 -41.18 -31.91
N GLN A 118 -24.43 -41.52 -31.78
CA GLN A 118 -24.86 -42.89 -31.96
C GLN A 118 -24.69 -43.19 -33.45
N SER A 119 -23.60 -43.88 -33.75
CA SER A 119 -23.34 -44.50 -35.03
C SER A 119 -24.36 -45.62 -35.26
N ASP A 120 -25.41 -45.34 -36.01
CA ASP A 120 -26.20 -46.41 -36.65
C ASP A 120 -25.39 -46.98 -37.82
N ALA A 121 -24.51 -47.92 -37.49
CA ALA A 121 -23.91 -48.83 -38.45
C ALA A 121 -24.68 -50.15 -38.41
N THR A 122 -25.87 -50.19 -39.01
CA THR A 122 -26.50 -51.47 -39.38
C THR A 122 -25.78 -52.02 -40.60
N GLN A 123 -24.91 -53.01 -40.36
CA GLN A 123 -24.28 -53.81 -41.40
C GLN A 123 -25.35 -54.52 -42.25
N SER A 124 -25.19 -54.41 -43.56
CA SER A 124 -25.89 -55.20 -44.58
C SER A 124 -25.49 -56.68 -44.44
N VAL A 125 -26.49 -57.56 -44.30
CA VAL A 125 -26.32 -59.00 -44.57
C VAL A 125 -27.10 -59.32 -45.83
N VAL A 126 -26.35 -59.44 -46.93
CA VAL A 126 -26.76 -60.10 -48.16
C VAL A 126 -26.78 -61.61 -47.89
N THR A 127 -27.85 -62.31 -48.26
CA THR A 127 -27.77 -63.76 -48.49
C THR A 127 -28.61 -64.15 -49.70
N LYS A 128 -27.86 -64.41 -50.76
CA LYS A 128 -28.02 -65.34 -51.90
C LYS A 128 -29.42 -65.74 -52.38
#